data_AF-A0A0G4ATY0-F1
#
_entry.id   AF-A0A0G4ATY0-F1
#
_cell.length_a   1.000
_cell.length_b   1.000
_cell.length_c   1.000
_cell.angle_alpha   90.00
_cell.angle_beta   90.00
_cell.angle_gamma   90.00
#
_symmetry.space_group_name_H-M   'P 1'
#
loop_
_entity.id
_entity.type
_entity.pdbx_description
1 polymer ?
#
loop_
_entity_poly.entity_id
_entity_poly.type
_entity_poly.pdbx_seq_one_letter_code
_entity_poly.pdbx_strand_id
1 'polypeptide(L)'
;MVAMTVLTTGVLGIFALMSQSIKLTRVINDQYIATYLAAEGIEVTKNLLDANTPDINAGRPWNDGGFDSSGCYEIDINTSALSSASPVACAAGSVTPLQFDGSVYQYGSGSATRYTRTVDVQPIGTIGVRIVSTVAWAAGASSITLEDKFYDWH
;
A
#
# COMPACT_ATOMS: atom_id res chain seq x y z
N MET A 1 18.93 -53.44 4.12
CA MET A 1 18.30 -52.46 3.21
C MET A 1 17.16 -51.68 3.86
N VAL A 2 16.31 -52.31 4.70
CA VAL A 2 15.20 -51.64 5.42
C VAL A 2 15.66 -50.44 6.27
N ALA A 3 16.77 -50.55 7.01
CA ALA A 3 17.27 -49.44 7.83
C ALA A 3 17.66 -48.21 6.99
N MET A 4 18.29 -48.43 5.83
CA MET A 4 18.65 -47.36 4.91
C MET A 4 17.42 -46.70 4.29
N THR A 5 16.40 -47.47 3.93
CA THR A 5 15.16 -46.92 3.36
C THR A 5 14.36 -46.11 4.37
N VAL A 6 14.33 -46.52 5.64
CA VAL A 6 13.66 -45.75 6.71
C VAL A 6 14.42 -44.46 7.00
N LEU A 7 15.75 -44.50 6.98
CA LEU A 7 16.57 -43.32 7.19
C LEU A 7 16.43 -42.32 6.04
N THR A 8 16.44 -42.78 4.79
CA THR A 8 16.27 -41.88 3.62
C THR A 8 14.87 -41.26 3.57
N THR A 9 13.80 -42.02 3.85
CA THR A 9 12.44 -41.46 3.90
C THR A 9 12.27 -40.45 5.03
N GLY A 10 12.85 -40.71 6.21
CA GLY A 10 12.86 -39.76 7.32
C GLY A 10 13.54 -38.43 6.96
N VAL A 11 14.72 -38.50 6.35
CA VAL A 11 15.47 -37.31 5.93
C VAL A 11 14.72 -36.52 4.85
N LEU A 12 14.12 -37.20 3.86
CA LEU A 12 13.31 -36.55 2.82
C LEU A 12 12.07 -35.86 3.41
N GLY A 13 11.43 -36.46 4.42
CA GLY A 13 10.31 -35.85 5.12
C GLY A 13 10.69 -34.52 5.80
N ILE A 14 11.84 -34.48 6.46
CA ILE A 14 12.36 -33.25 7.09
C ILE A 14 12.64 -32.17 6.04
N PHE A 15 13.29 -32.51 4.92
CA PHE A 15 13.56 -31.56 3.85
C PHE A 15 12.28 -31.01 3.20
N ALA A 16 11.26 -31.85 3.02
CA ALA A 16 9.98 -31.42 2.48
C ALA A 16 9.30 -30.38 3.39
N LEU A 17 9.29 -30.63 4.70
CA LEU A 17 8.75 -29.68 5.69
C LEU A 17 9.54 -28.36 5.73
N MET A 18 10.87 -28.43 5.68
CA MET A 18 11.72 -27.24 5.66
C MET A 18 11.48 -26.39 4.41
N SER A 19 11.36 -27.02 3.24
CA SER A 19 11.03 -26.33 1.97
C SER A 19 9.66 -25.64 2.05
N GLN A 20 8.67 -26.33 2.62
CA GLN A 20 7.34 -25.75 2.83
C GLN A 20 7.38 -24.56 3.80
N SER A 21 8.14 -24.66 4.89
CA SER A 21 8.31 -23.58 5.87
C SER A 21 8.91 -22.33 5.23
N ILE A 22 9.97 -22.47 4.42
CA ILE A 22 10.60 -21.34 3.71
C ILE A 22 9.61 -20.64 2.77
N LYS A 23 8.78 -21.42 2.05
CA LYS A 23 7.74 -20.85 1.17
C LYS A 23 6.72 -20.04 1.98
N LEU A 24 6.25 -20.59 3.10
CA LEU A 24 5.30 -19.90 3.97
C LEU A 24 5.89 -18.61 4.55
N THR A 25 7.16 -18.63 4.99
CA THR A 25 7.85 -17.43 5.48
C THR A 25 7.92 -16.33 4.44
N ARG A 26 8.14 -16.66 3.16
CA ARG A 26 8.12 -15.66 2.08
C ARG A 26 6.75 -15.03 1.91
N VAL A 27 5.69 -15.83 1.92
CA VAL A 27 4.31 -15.34 1.82
C VAL A 27 3.97 -14.41 2.99
N ILE A 28 4.31 -14.81 4.22
CA ILE A 28 4.07 -14.00 5.42
C ILE A 28 4.87 -12.69 5.34
N ASN A 29 6.12 -12.72 4.88
CA ASN A 29 6.93 -11.51 4.74
C ASN A 29 6.33 -10.55 3.69
N ASP A 30 5.90 -11.07 2.53
CA ASP A 30 5.21 -10.26 1.52
C ASP A 30 3.92 -9.64 2.05
N GLN A 31 3.11 -10.39 2.80
CA GLN A 31 1.89 -9.86 3.45
C GLN A 31 2.21 -8.79 4.50
N TYR A 32 3.25 -8.99 5.31
CA TYR A 32 3.68 -8.03 6.31
C TYR A 32 4.09 -6.72 5.64
N ILE A 33 5.02 -6.77 4.68
CA ILE A 33 5.46 -5.57 3.93
C ILE A 33 4.27 -4.88 3.27
N ALA A 34 3.40 -5.60 2.56
CA ALA A 34 2.24 -5.02 1.89
C ALA A 34 1.27 -4.34 2.88
N THR A 35 1.10 -4.89 4.08
CA THR A 35 0.25 -4.29 5.12
C THR A 35 0.83 -2.96 5.62
N TYR A 36 2.14 -2.89 5.89
CA TYR A 36 2.77 -1.65 6.32
C TYR A 36 2.78 -0.60 5.21
N LEU A 37 2.99 -1.00 3.96
CA LEU A 37 2.91 -0.09 2.81
C LEU A 37 1.50 0.44 2.57
N ALA A 38 0.48 -0.40 2.82
CA ALA A 38 -0.91 0.03 2.74
C ALA A 38 -1.20 1.06 3.85
N ALA A 39 -0.76 0.79 5.08
CA ALA A 39 -0.94 1.70 6.21
C ALA A 39 -0.20 3.03 6.00
N GLU A 40 1.03 2.98 5.50
CA GLU A 40 1.80 4.17 5.11
C GLU A 40 1.06 5.00 4.06
N GLY A 41 0.44 4.35 3.06
CA GLY A 41 -0.37 5.06 2.07
C GLY A 41 -1.53 5.84 2.68
N ILE A 42 -2.19 5.29 3.71
CA ILE A 42 -3.23 6.01 4.46
C ILE A 42 -2.63 7.19 5.23
N GLU A 43 -1.55 6.96 5.99
CA GLU A 43 -0.92 8.00 6.82
C GLU A 43 -0.37 9.17 5.98
N VAL A 44 0.28 8.89 4.85
CA VAL A 44 0.75 9.95 3.95
C VAL A 44 -0.43 10.75 3.40
N THR A 45 -1.49 10.06 2.97
CA THR A 45 -2.68 10.72 2.41
C THR A 45 -3.41 11.54 3.47
N LYS A 46 -3.47 11.04 4.71
CA LYS A 46 -3.97 11.78 5.87
C LYS A 46 -3.10 13.01 6.16
N ASN A 47 -1.77 12.89 6.13
CA ASN A 47 -0.88 14.04 6.32
C ASN A 47 -1.10 15.12 5.24
N LEU A 48 -1.35 14.70 3.99
CA LEU A 48 -1.71 15.63 2.91
C LEU A 48 -3.05 16.33 3.18
N LEU A 49 -4.04 15.59 3.67
CA LEU A 49 -5.36 16.11 4.04
C LEU A 49 -5.27 17.07 5.24
N ASP A 50 -4.53 16.72 6.29
CA ASP A 50 -4.33 17.54 7.48
C ASP A 50 -3.48 18.79 7.19
N ALA A 51 -2.60 18.74 6.18
CA ALA A 51 -1.84 19.90 5.72
C ALA A 51 -2.73 20.96 5.03
N ASN A 52 -3.93 20.58 4.57
CA ASN A 52 -4.90 21.55 4.09
C ASN A 52 -5.44 22.37 5.26
N THR A 53 -4.93 23.58 5.44
CA THR A 53 -5.45 24.51 6.44
C THR A 53 -6.74 25.14 5.92
N PRO A 54 -7.92 24.89 6.54
CA PRO A 54 -9.15 25.52 6.12
C PRO A 54 -9.07 27.04 6.31
N ASP A 55 -9.49 27.80 5.30
CA ASP A 55 -9.57 29.25 5.37
C ASP A 55 -11.03 29.67 5.17
N ILE A 56 -11.70 29.91 6.31
CA ILE A 56 -13.11 30.32 6.38
C ILE A 56 -13.33 31.66 5.66
N ASN A 57 -12.34 32.57 5.66
CA ASN A 57 -12.46 33.87 5.01
C ASN A 57 -12.30 33.77 3.49
N ALA A 58 -11.52 32.80 3.02
CA ALA A 58 -11.37 32.49 1.59
C ALA A 58 -12.38 31.45 1.07
N GLY A 59 -13.23 30.89 1.94
CA GLY A 59 -14.20 29.85 1.58
C GLY A 59 -13.57 28.50 1.20
N ARG A 60 -12.35 28.21 1.69
CA ARG A 60 -11.65 26.94 1.41
C ARG A 60 -12.04 25.88 2.43
N PRO A 61 -12.68 24.77 2.01
CA PRO A 61 -13.03 23.68 2.92
C PRO A 61 -11.78 22.89 3.34
N TRP A 62 -11.87 22.15 4.45
CA TRP A 62 -10.77 21.30 4.94
C TRP A 62 -10.36 20.21 3.95
N ASN A 63 -11.29 19.72 3.13
CA ASN A 63 -11.03 18.75 2.07
C ASN A 63 -10.73 19.38 0.68
N ASP A 64 -10.26 20.63 0.63
CA ASP A 64 -9.73 21.25 -0.59
C ASP A 64 -8.49 20.50 -1.13
N GLY A 65 -7.96 20.88 -2.29
CA GLY A 65 -6.73 20.30 -2.83
C GLY A 65 -6.90 18.93 -3.49
N GLY A 66 -8.13 18.56 -3.85
CA GLY A 66 -8.48 17.36 -4.62
C GLY A 66 -9.19 16.26 -3.80
N PHE A 67 -9.34 16.44 -2.49
CA PHE A 67 -10.06 15.50 -1.62
C PHE A 67 -11.59 15.66 -1.67
N ASP A 68 -12.08 16.65 -2.40
CA ASP A 68 -13.49 16.91 -2.73
C ASP A 68 -13.98 16.12 -3.96
N SER A 69 -13.07 15.38 -4.61
CA SER A 69 -13.35 14.58 -5.79
C SER A 69 -12.83 13.16 -5.63
N SER A 70 -13.52 12.18 -6.24
CA SER A 70 -13.02 10.81 -6.26
C SER A 70 -11.85 10.67 -7.23
N GLY A 71 -10.79 10.01 -6.79
CA GLY A 71 -9.62 9.76 -7.64
C GLY A 71 -8.69 8.70 -7.07
N CYS A 72 -7.91 8.07 -7.94
CA CYS A 72 -6.89 7.12 -7.53
C CYS A 72 -5.50 7.61 -7.93
N TYR A 73 -4.54 7.40 -7.04
CA TYR A 73 -3.23 8.03 -7.12
C TYR A 73 -2.10 7.10 -6.69
N GLU A 74 -0.92 7.32 -7.26
CA GLU A 74 0.36 6.86 -6.76
C GLU A 74 0.90 7.89 -5.78
N ILE A 75 0.70 7.62 -4.49
CA ILE A 75 1.13 8.48 -3.39
C ILE A 75 2.33 7.82 -2.71
N ASP A 76 3.31 8.61 -2.29
CA ASP A 76 4.45 8.21 -1.46
C ASP A 76 4.86 9.30 -0.45
N ILE A 77 5.85 8.99 0.38
CA ILE A 77 6.35 9.91 1.42
C ILE A 77 6.84 11.27 0.89
N ASN A 78 7.16 11.38 -0.40
CA ASN A 78 7.61 12.62 -1.03
C ASN A 78 6.47 13.42 -1.67
N THR A 79 5.26 12.86 -1.67
CA THR A 79 4.09 13.53 -2.21
C THR A 79 3.74 14.72 -1.33
N SER A 80 3.82 15.93 -1.90
CA SER A 80 3.60 17.19 -1.17
C SER A 80 2.18 17.76 -1.32
N ALA A 81 1.46 17.34 -2.35
CA ALA A 81 0.07 17.68 -2.60
C ALA A 81 -0.58 16.58 -3.45
N LEU A 82 -1.88 16.30 -3.25
CA LEU A 82 -2.60 15.29 -4.02
C LEU A 82 -2.59 15.61 -5.52
N SER A 83 -2.62 16.89 -5.89
CA SER A 83 -2.52 17.35 -7.28
C SER A 83 -1.16 17.08 -7.95
N SER A 84 -0.11 16.82 -7.17
CA SER A 84 1.22 16.43 -7.67
C SER A 84 1.38 14.92 -7.80
N ALA A 85 0.48 14.13 -7.20
CA ALA A 85 0.52 12.68 -7.28
C ALA A 85 0.14 12.21 -8.69
N SER A 86 0.78 11.14 -9.15
CA SER A 86 0.50 10.55 -10.46
C SER A 86 -0.89 9.89 -10.43
N PRO A 87 -1.84 10.31 -11.29
CA PRO A 87 -3.19 9.75 -11.29
C PRO A 87 -3.20 8.37 -11.95
N VAL A 88 -4.06 7.49 -11.45
CA VAL A 88 -4.21 6.11 -11.89
C VAL A 88 -5.67 5.79 -12.11
N ALA A 89 -5.97 4.93 -13.09
CA ALA A 89 -7.32 4.41 -13.26
C ALA A 89 -7.69 3.48 -12.10
N CYS A 90 -8.66 3.88 -11.27
CA CYS A 90 -9.11 3.12 -10.10
C CYS A 90 -9.45 1.65 -10.42
N ALA A 91 -10.05 1.39 -11.59
CA ALA A 91 -10.42 0.04 -12.01
C ALA A 91 -9.21 -0.85 -12.36
N ALA A 92 -8.09 -0.26 -12.76
CA ALA A 92 -6.88 -0.99 -13.14
C ALA A 92 -5.87 -1.07 -11.98
N GLY A 93 -5.83 -0.05 -11.13
CA GLY A 93 -4.78 0.11 -10.12
C GLY A 93 -3.43 0.50 -10.73
N SER A 94 -2.46 0.78 -9.87
CA SER A 94 -1.12 1.19 -10.27
C SER A 94 -0.35 0.00 -10.84
N VAL A 95 0.31 0.25 -11.98
CA VAL A 95 1.28 -0.67 -12.59
C VAL A 95 2.72 -0.26 -12.28
N THR A 96 2.91 0.89 -11.60
CA THR A 96 4.23 1.43 -11.28
C THR A 96 4.72 0.79 -9.99
N PRO A 97 5.85 0.07 -10.01
CA PRO A 97 6.41 -0.51 -8.81
C PRO A 97 6.95 0.58 -7.88
N LEU A 98 6.66 0.46 -6.59
CA LEU A 98 7.39 1.19 -5.55
C LEU A 98 8.87 0.82 -5.64
N GLN A 99 9.73 1.81 -5.55
CA GLN A 99 11.18 1.66 -5.48
C GLN A 99 11.62 1.66 -4.02
N PHE A 100 12.66 0.87 -3.70
CA PHE A 100 13.27 0.86 -2.39
C PHE A 100 14.72 1.34 -2.48
N ASP A 101 15.06 2.38 -1.71
CA ASP A 101 16.40 2.99 -1.70
C ASP A 101 17.33 2.40 -0.63
N GLY A 102 16.84 1.46 0.19
CA GLY A 102 17.53 0.93 1.36
C GLY A 102 16.94 1.37 2.69
N SER A 103 16.09 2.40 2.69
CA SER A 103 15.42 2.94 3.87
C SER A 103 13.90 3.03 3.70
N VAL A 104 13.41 3.58 2.58
CA VAL A 104 11.99 3.87 2.37
C VAL A 104 11.50 3.36 1.02
N TYR A 105 10.19 3.15 0.92
CA TYR A 105 9.51 2.84 -0.33
C TYR A 105 8.94 4.13 -0.96
N GLN A 106 9.29 4.40 -2.21
CA GLN A 106 8.97 5.65 -2.90
C GLN A 106 8.98 5.48 -4.42
N TYR A 107 8.54 6.49 -5.16
CA TYR A 107 8.58 6.50 -6.63
C TYR A 107 9.78 7.28 -7.20
N GLY A 108 10.46 8.09 -6.39
CA GLY A 108 11.51 9.00 -6.85
C GLY A 108 12.92 8.39 -7.01
N SER A 109 13.28 7.37 -6.23
CA SER A 109 14.61 6.75 -6.30
C SER A 109 14.66 5.34 -5.70
N GLY A 110 15.65 4.55 -6.14
CA GLY A 110 15.96 3.23 -5.61
C GLY A 110 15.82 2.11 -6.65
N SER A 111 15.70 0.88 -6.15
CA SER A 111 15.49 -0.31 -6.98
C SER A 111 14.01 -0.67 -7.02
N ALA A 112 13.47 -0.90 -8.22
CA ALA A 112 12.09 -1.33 -8.40
C ALA A 112 11.80 -2.60 -7.59
N THR A 113 10.70 -2.58 -6.82
CA THR A 113 10.23 -3.71 -6.05
C THR A 113 9.08 -4.42 -6.77
N ARG A 114 8.53 -5.46 -6.15
CA ARG A 114 7.36 -6.20 -6.67
C ARG A 114 6.02 -5.59 -6.25
N TYR A 115 6.05 -4.55 -5.41
CA TYR A 115 4.85 -3.97 -4.80
C TYR A 115 4.39 -2.78 -5.63
N THR A 116 3.11 -2.74 -5.99
CA THR A 116 2.46 -1.54 -6.54
C THR A 116 1.44 -1.05 -5.54
N ARG A 117 1.31 0.27 -5.39
CA ARG A 117 0.37 0.92 -4.47
C ARG A 117 -0.60 1.79 -5.23
N THR A 118 -1.88 1.66 -4.89
CA THR A 118 -2.95 2.54 -5.36
C THR A 118 -3.67 3.09 -4.15
N VAL A 119 -3.75 4.41 -4.04
CA VAL A 119 -4.59 5.07 -3.03
C VAL A 119 -5.82 5.63 -3.72
N ASP A 120 -7.00 5.15 -3.31
CA ASP A 120 -8.31 5.61 -3.74
C ASP A 120 -8.86 6.59 -2.70
N VAL A 121 -9.07 7.82 -3.12
CA VAL A 121 -9.62 8.93 -2.34
C VAL A 121 -11.05 9.14 -2.77
N GLN A 122 -11.98 9.15 -1.81
CA GLN A 122 -13.41 9.31 -2.09
C GLN A 122 -14.05 10.26 -1.08
N PRO A 123 -14.63 11.40 -1.51
CA PRO A 123 -15.35 12.28 -0.62
C PRO A 123 -16.60 11.58 -0.06
N ILE A 124 -16.87 11.81 1.22
CA ILE A 124 -18.10 11.41 1.93
C ILE A 124 -18.99 12.65 2.02
N GLY A 125 -19.59 13.04 0.89
CA GLY A 125 -20.30 14.32 0.79
C GLY A 125 -19.35 15.48 1.11
N THR A 126 -19.78 16.38 2.00
CA THR A 126 -18.98 17.52 2.46
C THR A 126 -18.41 17.35 3.87
N ILE A 127 -18.54 16.16 4.47
CA ILE A 127 -18.26 15.94 5.91
C ILE A 127 -17.03 15.08 6.17
N GLY A 128 -16.45 14.49 5.14
CA GLY A 128 -15.30 13.61 5.31
C GLY A 128 -14.76 13.06 4.01
N VAL A 129 -13.72 12.24 4.14
CA VAL A 129 -12.98 11.62 3.05
C VAL A 129 -12.71 10.17 3.45
N ARG A 130 -13.07 9.23 2.58
CA ARG A 130 -12.69 7.82 2.66
C ARG A 130 -11.41 7.62 1.88
N ILE A 131 -10.42 7.00 2.50
CA ILE A 131 -9.14 6.68 1.89
C ILE A 131 -8.96 5.16 1.91
N VAL A 132 -8.70 4.58 0.75
CA VAL A 132 -8.43 3.15 0.60
C VAL A 132 -7.06 2.98 -0.02
N SER A 133 -6.15 2.35 0.70
CA SER A 133 -4.80 2.06 0.23
C SER A 133 -4.71 0.58 -0.11
N THR A 134 -4.46 0.26 -1.37
CA THR A 134 -4.30 -1.11 -1.87
C THR A 134 -2.88 -1.32 -2.35
N VAL A 135 -2.21 -2.32 -1.78
CA VAL A 135 -0.88 -2.76 -2.20
C VAL A 135 -0.99 -4.13 -2.81
N ALA A 136 -0.55 -4.26 -4.06
CA ALA A 136 -0.55 -5.51 -4.80
C ALA A 136 0.87 -6.03 -5.03
N TRP A 137 1.04 -7.35 -5.06
CA TRP A 137 2.28 -8.02 -5.43
C TRP A 137 1.99 -9.29 -6.23
N ALA A 138 3.05 -10.02 -6.60
CA ALA A 138 2.96 -11.21 -7.44
C ALA A 138 2.19 -10.94 -8.76
N ALA A 139 2.52 -9.83 -9.42
CA ALA A 139 1.86 -9.34 -10.63
C ALA A 139 0.34 -9.16 -10.48
N GLY A 140 -0.12 -8.73 -9.31
CA GLY A 140 -1.53 -8.48 -9.02
C GLY A 140 -2.31 -9.71 -8.53
N ALA A 141 -1.69 -10.89 -8.43
CA ALA A 141 -2.35 -12.09 -7.93
C ALA A 141 -2.61 -12.07 -6.42
N SER A 142 -1.97 -11.17 -5.67
CA SER A 142 -2.17 -11.00 -4.24
C SER A 142 -2.16 -9.52 -3.88
N SER A 143 -3.01 -9.13 -2.93
CA SER A 143 -3.12 -7.76 -2.47
C SER A 143 -3.51 -7.70 -0.99
N ILE A 144 -3.17 -6.57 -0.38
CA ILE A 144 -3.70 -6.12 0.91
C ILE A 144 -4.35 -4.77 0.67
N THR A 145 -5.55 -4.60 1.23
CA THR A 145 -6.30 -3.36 1.18
C THR A 145 -6.62 -2.92 2.61
N LEU A 146 -6.24 -1.69 2.93
CA LEU A 146 -6.64 -1.01 4.17
C LEU A 146 -7.52 0.17 3.82
N GLU A 147 -8.45 0.48 4.72
CA GLU A 147 -9.39 1.59 4.59
C GLU A 147 -9.41 2.39 5.89
N ASP A 148 -9.48 3.71 5.75
CA ASP A 148 -9.83 4.61 6.86
C ASP A 148 -10.74 5.74 6.35
N LYS A 149 -11.42 6.41 7.30
CA LYS A 149 -12.32 7.53 7.04
C LYS A 149 -11.99 8.67 7.97
N PHE A 150 -11.71 9.82 7.38
CA PHE A 150 -11.43 11.06 8.09
C PHE A 150 -12.61 12.00 7.95
N TYR A 151 -12.97 12.66 9.04
CA TYR A 151 -14.13 13.57 9.10
C TYR A 151 -13.66 14.96 9.50
N ASP A 152 -14.36 15.96 8.98
CA ASP A 152 -14.17 17.33 9.42
C ASP A 152 -14.64 17.47 10.88
N TRP A 153 -13.78 18.02 11.73
CA TRP A 153 -14.03 18.21 13.15
C TRP A 153 -14.04 19.69 13.56
N HIS A 154 -13.97 20.60 12.57
CA HIS A 154 -13.92 22.05 12.77
C HIS A 154 -15.28 22.75 12.68
#